data_AF-A0A0R1QGW5-F1
#
_entry.id   AF-A0A0R1QGW5-F1
#
_cell.length_a   1.000
_cell.length_b   1.000
_cell.length_c   1.000
_cell.angle_alpha   90.00
_cell.angle_beta   90.00
_cell.angle_gamma   90.00
#
_symmetry.space_group_name_H-M   'P 1'
#
loop_
_entity.id
_entity.type
_entity.pdbx_description
1 polymer ?
#
loop_
_entity_poly.entity_id
_entity_poly.type
_entity_poly.pdbx_seq_one_letter_code
_entity_poly.pdbx_strand_id
1 'polypeptide(L)'
;MTLIKVNTDKQLFNAVKNSATNDIIELESDSYFTDSPATLPITHSLTITGRSPKAKSTINATFIIGSKPTNQTILILKNLSVDFTGDNITTIALYDNSQLYCHNVIVSANNDSKFDTIYCRDSAISLDNSVVLTNEYNSVGMSLENSQMTAVNSDFNTLGLKNSTVYLKDCLVNEYVGVLNKSSLSFSGLAIDSRSTENISDLYVEDESDLRGNDLSFTAPNPSISITNSNFDNVNFLSDINKIDWFYDDDSKVLANGQEPRNSNI
;
A
#
# COMPACT_ATOMS: atom_id res chain seq x y z
N MET A 1 -2.35 11.90 -26.59
CA MET A 1 -2.76 12.46 -25.30
C MET A 1 -3.89 13.43 -25.52
N THR A 2 -5.10 12.94 -25.22
CA THR A 2 -6.37 13.65 -25.31
C THR A 2 -6.99 13.71 -23.92
N LEU A 3 -7.69 14.80 -23.61
CA LEU A 3 -8.52 14.90 -22.41
C LEU A 3 -9.95 14.42 -22.73
N ILE A 4 -10.41 13.42 -22.00
CA ILE A 4 -11.75 12.84 -22.10
C ILE A 4 -12.50 13.17 -20.83
N LYS A 5 -13.56 13.98 -20.92
CA LYS A 5 -14.42 14.32 -19.77
C LYS A 5 -15.56 13.32 -19.66
N VAL A 6 -15.79 12.78 -18.47
CA VAL A 6 -16.84 11.79 -18.22
C VAL A 6 -17.68 12.17 -17.00
N ASN A 7 -18.99 11.96 -17.08
CA ASN A 7 -19.96 12.26 -16.02
C ASN A 7 -21.00 11.15 -15.81
N THR A 8 -20.78 9.98 -16.39
CA THR A 8 -21.63 8.79 -16.21
C THR A 8 -20.80 7.53 -16.23
N ASP A 9 -21.29 6.47 -15.59
CA ASP A 9 -20.70 5.11 -15.60
C ASP A 9 -20.38 4.63 -17.00
N LYS A 10 -21.34 4.77 -17.93
CA LYS A 10 -21.18 4.34 -19.33
C LYS A 10 -20.05 5.09 -20.02
N GLN A 11 -19.90 6.39 -19.77
CA GLN A 11 -18.82 7.17 -20.35
C GLN A 11 -17.47 6.78 -19.75
N LEU A 12 -17.38 6.62 -18.43
CA LEU A 12 -16.15 6.19 -17.77
C LEU A 12 -15.71 4.80 -18.26
N PHE A 13 -16.61 3.83 -18.27
CA PHE A 13 -16.33 2.48 -18.76
C PHE A 13 -15.83 2.49 -20.22
N ASN A 14 -16.49 3.25 -21.09
CA ASN A 14 -16.08 3.37 -22.49
C ASN A 14 -14.76 4.14 -22.66
N ALA A 15 -14.50 5.14 -21.83
CA ALA A 15 -13.26 5.91 -21.87
C ALA A 15 -12.06 5.04 -21.45
N VAL A 16 -12.20 4.24 -20.39
CA VAL A 16 -11.16 3.26 -19.98
C VAL A 16 -10.90 2.28 -21.12
N LYS A 17 -11.96 1.74 -21.75
CA LYS A 17 -11.85 0.74 -22.80
C LYS A 17 -11.25 1.27 -24.12
N ASN A 18 -11.62 2.48 -24.54
CA ASN A 18 -11.37 2.97 -25.90
C ASN A 18 -10.35 4.11 -25.97
N SER A 19 -9.83 4.59 -24.84
CA SER A 19 -8.78 5.61 -24.82
C SER A 19 -7.50 5.11 -25.51
N ALA A 20 -6.71 6.05 -26.03
CA ALA A 20 -5.36 5.75 -26.49
C ALA A 20 -4.37 5.76 -25.32
N THR A 21 -3.21 5.15 -25.51
CA THR A 21 -2.09 5.24 -24.56
C THR A 21 -1.76 6.71 -24.23
N ASN A 22 -1.61 6.99 -22.95
CA ASN A 22 -1.34 8.29 -22.35
C ASN A 22 -2.49 9.32 -22.44
N ASP A 23 -3.72 8.90 -22.72
CA ASP A 23 -4.87 9.79 -22.57
C ASP A 23 -5.22 10.04 -21.10
N ILE A 24 -5.96 11.12 -20.86
CA ILE A 24 -6.40 11.56 -19.53
C ILE A 24 -7.92 11.51 -19.49
N ILE A 25 -8.46 10.76 -18.53
CA ILE A 25 -9.88 10.71 -18.21
C ILE A 25 -10.11 11.62 -17.00
N GLU A 26 -10.87 12.70 -17.19
CA GLU A 26 -11.26 13.62 -16.12
C GLU A 26 -12.69 13.31 -15.68
N LEU A 27 -12.84 13.02 -14.38
CA LEU A 27 -14.11 12.75 -13.72
C LEU A 27 -14.73 14.06 -13.21
N GLU A 28 -16.03 14.22 -13.43
CA GLU A 28 -16.84 15.14 -12.63
C GLU A 28 -16.87 14.68 -11.17
N SER A 29 -17.10 15.61 -10.24
CA SER A 29 -17.23 15.32 -8.80
C SER A 29 -18.54 14.59 -8.53
N ASP A 30 -18.55 13.28 -8.73
CA ASP A 30 -19.68 12.38 -8.53
C ASP A 30 -19.19 10.98 -8.16
N SER A 31 -20.12 10.08 -7.88
CA SER A 31 -19.88 8.66 -7.68
C SER A 31 -20.18 7.87 -8.95
N TYR A 32 -19.28 6.96 -9.31
CA TYR A 32 -19.39 6.10 -10.48
C TYR A 32 -19.57 4.65 -10.03
N PHE A 33 -20.43 3.92 -10.73
CA PHE A 33 -20.74 2.50 -10.49
C PHE A 33 -21.37 2.22 -9.12
N THR A 34 -22.17 3.15 -8.59
CA THR A 34 -22.77 3.06 -7.25
C THR A 34 -23.63 1.81 -7.08
N ASP A 35 -24.41 1.47 -8.10
CA ASP A 35 -25.41 0.41 -8.03
C ASP A 35 -24.82 -0.98 -8.30
N SER A 36 -23.68 -1.03 -8.99
CA SER A 36 -23.06 -2.26 -9.45
C SER A 36 -21.57 -2.02 -9.65
N PRO A 37 -20.70 -2.53 -8.74
CA PRO A 37 -19.26 -2.38 -8.86
C PRO A 37 -18.76 -2.83 -10.24
N ALA A 38 -17.85 -2.05 -10.84
CA ALA A 38 -17.28 -2.38 -12.14
C ALA A 38 -15.96 -3.14 -12.00
N THR A 39 -15.65 -3.98 -12.99
CA THR A 39 -14.29 -4.46 -13.23
C THR A 39 -13.70 -3.66 -14.37
N LEU A 40 -12.58 -2.97 -14.12
CA LEU A 40 -11.90 -2.09 -15.07
C LEU A 40 -10.49 -2.63 -15.37
N PRO A 41 -10.34 -3.49 -16.39
CA PRO A 41 -9.02 -3.90 -16.86
C PRO A 41 -8.30 -2.73 -17.50
N ILE A 42 -7.07 -2.47 -17.08
CA ILE A 42 -6.18 -1.46 -17.63
C ILE A 42 -5.14 -2.17 -18.50
N THR A 43 -5.28 -2.02 -19.81
CA THR A 43 -4.46 -2.73 -20.81
C THR A 43 -3.49 -1.82 -21.57
N HIS A 44 -3.48 -0.53 -21.26
CA HIS A 44 -2.61 0.49 -21.81
C HIS A 44 -2.43 1.62 -20.82
N SER A 45 -1.36 2.40 -20.96
CA SER A 45 -1.09 3.49 -20.03
C SER A 45 -2.14 4.59 -20.13
N LEU A 46 -2.66 5.07 -19.00
CA LEU A 46 -3.64 6.16 -18.97
C LEU A 46 -3.64 6.87 -17.61
N THR A 47 -4.18 8.08 -17.58
CA THR A 47 -4.44 8.83 -16.35
C THR A 47 -5.93 8.92 -16.08
N ILE A 48 -6.37 8.66 -14.85
CA ILE A 48 -7.72 8.98 -14.36
C ILE A 48 -7.58 10.01 -13.25
N THR A 49 -8.27 11.13 -13.38
CA THR A 49 -8.20 12.22 -12.40
C THR A 49 -9.58 12.74 -12.03
N GLY A 50 -9.84 12.95 -10.75
CA GLY A 50 -10.93 13.81 -10.31
C GLY A 50 -10.65 15.26 -10.70
N ARG A 51 -11.70 16.01 -11.04
CA ARG A 51 -11.59 17.44 -11.40
C ARG A 51 -11.10 18.31 -10.24
N SER A 52 -11.41 17.93 -9.00
CA SER A 52 -11.11 18.73 -7.81
C SER A 52 -10.39 17.91 -6.74
N PRO A 53 -9.27 18.40 -6.19
CA PRO A 53 -8.61 17.74 -5.05
C PRO A 53 -9.46 17.77 -3.76
N LYS A 54 -10.44 18.69 -3.68
CA LYS A 54 -11.30 18.87 -2.49
C LYS A 54 -12.61 18.08 -2.56
N ALA A 55 -13.10 17.80 -3.76
CA ALA A 55 -14.33 17.06 -4.00
C ALA A 55 -13.99 15.85 -4.86
N LYS A 56 -13.40 14.84 -4.20
CA LYS A 56 -12.95 13.61 -4.85
C LYS A 56 -14.14 12.90 -5.47
N SER A 57 -13.99 12.52 -6.72
CA SER A 57 -14.91 11.57 -7.37
C SER A 57 -14.67 10.18 -6.78
N THR A 58 -15.72 9.41 -6.57
CA THR A 58 -15.60 8.03 -6.07
C THR A 58 -15.89 7.06 -7.19
N ILE A 59 -15.01 6.08 -7.42
CA ILE A 59 -15.21 5.00 -8.37
C ILE A 59 -15.40 3.71 -7.59
N ASN A 60 -16.59 3.11 -7.64
CA ASN A 60 -16.82 1.78 -7.08
C ASN A 60 -16.39 0.71 -8.11
N ALA A 61 -15.10 0.39 -8.14
CA ALA A 61 -14.55 -0.54 -9.12
C ALA A 61 -13.28 -1.25 -8.64
N THR A 62 -13.07 -2.45 -9.17
CA THR A 62 -11.78 -3.13 -9.13
C THR A 62 -10.96 -2.78 -10.39
N PHE A 63 -9.69 -2.43 -10.20
CA PHE A 63 -8.74 -2.21 -11.27
C PHE A 63 -7.79 -3.40 -11.41
N ILE A 64 -7.68 -3.96 -12.62
CA ILE A 64 -6.74 -5.03 -12.93
C ILE A 64 -5.73 -4.49 -13.94
N ILE A 65 -4.49 -4.32 -13.52
CA ILE A 65 -3.44 -3.63 -14.29
C ILE A 65 -2.40 -4.63 -14.76
N GLY A 66 -2.02 -4.54 -16.03
CA GLY A 66 -0.88 -5.30 -16.57
C GLY A 66 -1.22 -6.71 -17.07
N SER A 67 -2.48 -7.13 -17.14
CA SER A 67 -2.87 -8.51 -17.51
C SER A 67 -2.58 -8.93 -18.98
N LYS A 68 -1.70 -8.24 -19.71
CA LYS A 68 -1.31 -8.58 -21.09
C LYS A 68 0.20 -8.43 -21.31
N PRO A 69 0.88 -9.47 -21.85
CA PRO A 69 2.33 -9.62 -21.80
C PRO A 69 3.15 -8.77 -22.81
N THR A 70 2.61 -7.69 -23.37
CA THR A 70 3.26 -7.05 -24.54
C THR A 70 3.81 -5.65 -24.31
N ASN A 71 3.42 -4.93 -23.25
CA ASN A 71 4.00 -3.62 -22.91
C ASN A 71 3.82 -3.29 -21.43
N GLN A 72 4.76 -2.55 -20.86
CA GLN A 72 4.62 -1.92 -19.55
C GLN A 72 3.37 -1.03 -19.54
N THR A 73 2.43 -1.34 -18.65
CA THR A 73 1.18 -0.58 -18.47
C THR A 73 1.32 0.35 -17.29
N ILE A 74 1.04 1.64 -17.48
CA ILE A 74 1.13 2.65 -16.42
C ILE A 74 -0.25 3.24 -16.15
N LEU A 75 -0.79 3.04 -14.95
CA LEU A 75 -1.98 3.75 -14.48
C LEU A 75 -1.56 4.91 -13.57
N ILE A 76 -2.11 6.10 -13.83
CA ILE A 76 -1.95 7.25 -12.94
C ILE A 76 -3.32 7.63 -12.41
N LEU A 77 -3.49 7.61 -11.09
CA LEU A 77 -4.71 8.02 -10.38
C LEU A 77 -4.45 9.31 -9.62
N LYS A 78 -5.34 10.30 -9.76
CA LYS A 78 -5.21 11.60 -9.07
C LYS A 78 -6.53 12.11 -8.51
N ASN A 79 -6.52 12.66 -7.30
CA ASN A 79 -7.65 13.42 -6.74
C ASN A 79 -8.99 12.68 -6.75
N LEU A 80 -8.98 11.37 -6.46
CA LEU A 80 -10.16 10.52 -6.52
C LEU A 80 -10.12 9.49 -5.39
N SER A 81 -11.26 8.85 -5.16
CA SER A 81 -11.38 7.69 -4.30
C SER A 81 -11.71 6.47 -5.17
N VAL A 82 -11.02 5.35 -4.96
CA VAL A 82 -11.38 4.05 -5.49
C VAL A 82 -11.90 3.23 -4.33
N ASP A 83 -13.15 2.81 -4.43
CA ASP A 83 -13.74 1.87 -3.51
C ASP A 83 -14.10 0.60 -4.26
N PHE A 84 -14.24 -0.52 -3.57
CA PHE A 84 -14.79 -1.71 -4.17
C PHE A 84 -15.63 -2.47 -3.14
N THR A 85 -16.91 -2.59 -3.45
CA THR A 85 -17.88 -3.29 -2.59
C THR A 85 -18.25 -4.67 -3.11
N GLY A 86 -17.61 -5.17 -4.17
CA GLY A 86 -17.89 -6.49 -4.75
C GLY A 86 -17.09 -7.61 -4.10
N ASP A 87 -17.60 -8.83 -4.06
CA ASP A 87 -16.92 -9.92 -3.36
C ASP A 87 -15.78 -10.56 -4.16
N ASN A 88 -14.85 -11.20 -3.43
CA ASN A 88 -13.86 -12.15 -3.94
C ASN A 88 -12.79 -11.60 -4.91
N ILE A 89 -12.48 -10.31 -4.85
CA ILE A 89 -11.34 -9.73 -5.58
C ILE A 89 -10.82 -8.47 -4.85
N THR A 90 -9.54 -8.19 -5.06
CA THR A 90 -8.81 -6.98 -4.60
C THR A 90 -9.33 -5.72 -5.30
N THR A 91 -9.32 -4.57 -4.60
CA THR A 91 -9.68 -3.27 -5.19
C THR A 91 -8.73 -2.86 -6.31
N ILE A 92 -7.41 -3.05 -6.13
CA ILE A 92 -6.42 -2.85 -7.20
C ILE A 92 -5.43 -4.02 -7.25
N ALA A 93 -5.40 -4.73 -8.38
CA ALA A 93 -4.43 -5.79 -8.64
C ALA A 93 -3.47 -5.39 -9.76
N LEU A 94 -2.16 -5.53 -9.54
CA LEU A 94 -1.09 -5.15 -10.46
C LEU A 94 -0.18 -6.35 -10.80
N TYR A 95 0.09 -6.54 -12.09
CA TYR A 95 0.89 -7.65 -12.62
C TYR A 95 1.85 -7.20 -13.73
N ASP A 96 2.77 -8.09 -14.11
CA ASP A 96 3.53 -8.06 -15.37
C ASP A 96 4.30 -6.75 -15.66
N ASN A 97 5.10 -6.28 -14.69
CA ASN A 97 5.90 -5.06 -14.75
C ASN A 97 5.06 -3.78 -14.92
N SER A 98 3.79 -3.83 -14.56
CA SER A 98 2.93 -2.65 -14.56
C SER A 98 3.33 -1.65 -13.47
N GLN A 99 2.88 -0.42 -13.64
CA GLN A 99 3.15 0.66 -12.71
C GLN A 99 1.86 1.37 -12.33
N LEU A 100 1.74 1.71 -11.05
CA LEU A 100 0.68 2.56 -10.53
C LEU A 100 1.25 3.77 -9.82
N TYR A 101 0.74 4.93 -10.18
CA TYR A 101 1.06 6.20 -9.52
C TYR A 101 -0.21 6.81 -8.94
N CYS A 102 -0.24 6.98 -7.63
CA CYS A 102 -1.36 7.59 -6.91
C CYS A 102 -0.92 8.92 -6.30
N HIS A 103 -1.67 9.99 -6.60
CA HIS A 103 -1.47 11.30 -5.98
C HIS A 103 -2.78 11.84 -5.41
N ASN A 104 -2.85 12.02 -4.09
CA ASN A 104 -4.09 12.41 -3.41
C ASN A 104 -5.24 11.43 -3.69
N VAL A 105 -4.97 10.12 -3.58
CA VAL A 105 -5.94 9.05 -3.84
C VAL A 105 -6.29 8.34 -2.54
N ILE A 106 -7.56 7.98 -2.37
CA ILE A 106 -7.98 7.03 -1.32
C ILE A 106 -8.33 5.73 -2.02
N VAL A 107 -7.78 4.61 -1.57
CA VAL A 107 -8.17 3.27 -2.03
C VAL A 107 -8.75 2.53 -0.85
N SER A 108 -9.96 2.01 -0.98
CA SER A 108 -10.63 1.25 0.08
C SER A 108 -11.18 -0.07 -0.43
N ALA A 109 -11.22 -1.06 0.45
CA ALA A 109 -12.09 -2.24 0.33
C ALA A 109 -13.13 -2.18 1.44
N ASN A 110 -14.40 -1.97 1.07
CA ASN A 110 -15.51 -1.74 2.02
C ASN A 110 -16.39 -2.98 2.23
N ASN A 111 -15.83 -4.18 2.11
CA ASN A 111 -16.54 -5.45 2.23
C ASN A 111 -15.79 -6.43 3.15
N ASP A 112 -16.43 -7.53 3.52
CA ASP A 112 -15.81 -8.60 4.32
C ASP A 112 -14.89 -9.51 3.46
N SER A 113 -14.30 -8.94 2.40
CA SER A 113 -13.41 -9.67 1.51
C SER A 113 -12.14 -10.07 2.24
N LYS A 114 -11.71 -11.30 2.02
CA LYS A 114 -10.41 -11.82 2.48
C LYS A 114 -9.25 -11.46 1.55
N PHE A 115 -9.54 -10.68 0.50
CA PHE A 115 -8.54 -10.26 -0.46
C PHE A 115 -7.94 -8.93 -0.02
N ASP A 116 -6.66 -8.77 -0.32
CA ASP A 116 -5.95 -7.54 -0.05
C ASP A 116 -6.62 -6.34 -0.74
N THR A 117 -6.50 -5.13 -0.17
CA THR A 117 -7.03 -3.92 -0.82
C THR A 117 -6.24 -3.59 -2.07
N ILE A 118 -4.91 -3.62 -1.98
CA ILE A 118 -4.00 -3.56 -3.11
C ILE A 118 -3.07 -4.77 -3.09
N TYR A 119 -3.06 -5.51 -4.19
CA TYR A 119 -2.13 -6.62 -4.42
C TYR A 119 -1.22 -6.31 -5.61
N CYS A 120 0.08 -6.39 -5.39
CA CYS A 120 1.10 -6.05 -6.38
C CYS A 120 2.07 -7.22 -6.57
N ARG A 121 2.14 -7.79 -7.79
CA ARG A 121 3.12 -8.81 -8.15
C ARG A 121 3.96 -8.39 -9.35
N ASP A 122 5.27 -8.58 -9.28
CA ASP A 122 6.19 -8.28 -10.37
C ASP A 122 6.03 -6.85 -10.92
N SER A 123 5.71 -5.86 -10.07
CA SER A 123 5.23 -4.54 -10.49
C SER A 123 5.77 -3.42 -9.60
N ALA A 124 5.46 -2.16 -9.92
CA ALA A 124 5.88 -1.00 -9.12
C ALA A 124 4.71 -0.09 -8.75
N ILE A 125 4.73 0.44 -7.53
CA ILE A 125 3.72 1.39 -7.04
C ILE A 125 4.37 2.62 -6.41
N SER A 126 3.80 3.78 -6.68
CA SER A 126 4.17 5.04 -6.06
C SER A 126 2.95 5.72 -5.46
N LEU A 127 3.01 6.00 -4.16
CA LEU A 127 1.96 6.67 -3.39
C LEU A 127 2.48 8.03 -2.93
N ASP A 128 1.69 9.07 -3.16
CA ASP A 128 1.96 10.43 -2.69
C ASP A 128 0.68 11.04 -2.14
N ASN A 129 0.69 11.47 -0.88
CA ASN A 129 -0.48 12.04 -0.22
C ASN A 129 -1.71 11.11 -0.29
N SER A 130 -1.51 9.79 -0.22
CA SER A 130 -2.56 8.80 -0.50
C SER A 130 -2.86 7.93 0.70
N VAL A 131 -4.05 7.34 0.72
CA VAL A 131 -4.53 6.50 1.83
C VAL A 131 -5.01 5.16 1.29
N VAL A 132 -4.61 4.05 1.93
CA VAL A 132 -5.09 2.70 1.61
C VAL A 132 -5.77 2.09 2.84
N LEU A 133 -7.09 1.96 2.78
CA LEU A 133 -7.93 1.47 3.87
C LEU A 133 -8.37 0.04 3.57
N THR A 134 -8.24 -0.84 4.56
CA THR A 134 -8.74 -2.22 4.50
C THR A 134 -9.81 -2.42 5.56
N ASN A 135 -10.81 -3.25 5.29
CA ASN A 135 -11.80 -3.60 6.32
C ASN A 135 -11.16 -4.52 7.38
N GLU A 136 -11.62 -4.42 8.63
CA GLU A 136 -10.99 -4.95 9.86
C GLU A 136 -10.79 -6.49 9.92
N TYR A 137 -11.19 -7.24 8.90
CA TYR A 137 -11.20 -8.71 8.91
C TYR A 137 -10.29 -9.33 7.84
N ASN A 138 -9.11 -9.81 8.28
CA ASN A 138 -8.24 -10.78 7.59
C ASN A 138 -7.67 -10.41 6.21
N SER A 139 -7.66 -9.13 5.82
CA SER A 139 -7.07 -8.67 4.56
C SER A 139 -5.86 -7.77 4.80
N VAL A 140 -4.87 -7.79 3.90
CA VAL A 140 -3.76 -6.84 3.95
C VAL A 140 -4.13 -5.60 3.14
N GLY A 141 -3.89 -4.40 3.67
CA GLY A 141 -4.11 -3.15 2.94
C GLY A 141 -3.21 -3.09 1.70
N MET A 142 -1.91 -3.34 1.89
CA MET A 142 -0.89 -3.33 0.86
C MET A 142 -0.07 -4.62 0.88
N SER A 143 -0.17 -5.45 -0.16
CA SER A 143 0.57 -6.71 -0.30
C SER A 143 1.45 -6.68 -1.55
N LEU A 144 2.76 -6.84 -1.36
CA LEU A 144 3.77 -6.76 -2.42
C LEU A 144 4.56 -8.07 -2.53
N GLU A 145 4.59 -8.66 -3.73
CA GLU A 145 5.40 -9.83 -4.06
C GLU A 145 6.31 -9.53 -5.26
N ASN A 146 7.63 -9.69 -5.11
CA ASN A 146 8.62 -9.39 -6.15
C ASN A 146 8.46 -7.98 -6.77
N SER A 147 8.18 -6.99 -5.93
CA SER A 147 7.71 -5.68 -6.37
C SER A 147 8.50 -4.52 -5.74
N GLN A 148 8.26 -3.31 -6.26
CA GLN A 148 8.86 -2.08 -5.74
C GLN A 148 7.80 -1.09 -5.28
N MET A 149 8.04 -0.41 -4.15
CA MET A 149 7.18 0.67 -3.70
C MET A 149 7.95 1.90 -3.25
N THR A 150 7.39 3.08 -3.54
CA THR A 150 7.75 4.34 -2.89
C THR A 150 6.50 5.01 -2.37
N ALA A 151 6.46 5.36 -1.09
CA ALA A 151 5.35 6.10 -0.50
C ALA A 151 5.85 7.36 0.22
N VAL A 152 5.17 8.48 0.01
CA VAL A 152 5.47 9.77 0.68
C VAL A 152 4.18 10.34 1.25
N ASN A 153 4.22 10.75 2.53
CA ASN A 153 3.08 11.34 3.23
C ASN A 153 1.79 10.53 3.02
N SER A 154 1.87 9.22 3.20
CA SER A 154 0.80 8.29 2.86
C SER A 154 0.53 7.33 4.00
N ASP A 155 -0.73 6.93 4.11
CA ASP A 155 -1.24 6.12 5.20
C ASP A 155 -1.78 4.80 4.64
N PHE A 156 -1.54 3.69 5.34
CA PHE A 156 -2.13 2.42 4.99
C PHE A 156 -2.37 1.55 6.23
N ASN A 157 -3.39 0.70 6.22
CA ASN A 157 -3.70 -0.10 7.42
C ASN A 157 -2.57 -1.09 7.72
N THR A 158 -2.24 -1.96 6.77
CA THR A 158 -1.19 -2.97 6.90
C THR A 158 -0.29 -2.97 5.67
N LEU A 159 0.97 -3.35 5.87
CA LEU A 159 1.96 -3.47 4.80
C LEU A 159 2.68 -4.83 4.87
N GLY A 160 2.45 -5.69 3.88
CA GLY A 160 3.12 -6.97 3.74
C GLY A 160 4.06 -6.98 2.53
N LEU A 161 5.33 -7.28 2.77
CA LEU A 161 6.38 -7.33 1.75
C LEU A 161 6.94 -8.73 1.62
N LYS A 162 7.03 -9.24 0.40
CA LYS A 162 7.67 -10.52 0.07
C LYS A 162 8.59 -10.35 -1.13
N ASN A 163 9.90 -10.61 -0.95
CA ASN A 163 10.92 -10.39 -1.98
C ASN A 163 10.80 -9.01 -2.65
N SER A 164 10.50 -7.97 -1.88
CA SER A 164 10.14 -6.65 -2.40
C SER A 164 11.04 -5.55 -1.84
N THR A 165 11.20 -4.46 -2.58
CA THR A 165 11.99 -3.29 -2.16
C THR A 165 11.10 -2.08 -1.97
N VAL A 166 11.10 -1.50 -0.78
CA VAL A 166 10.19 -0.41 -0.40
C VAL A 166 10.94 0.76 0.22
N TYR A 167 10.53 1.97 -0.17
CA TYR A 167 10.95 3.22 0.45
C TYR A 167 9.74 4.00 0.99
N LEU A 168 9.77 4.35 2.27
CA LEU A 168 8.73 5.13 2.94
C LEU A 168 9.29 6.48 3.43
N LYS A 169 8.51 7.55 3.28
CA LYS A 169 8.84 8.85 3.86
C LYS A 169 7.61 9.52 4.46
N ASP A 170 7.68 9.85 5.74
CA ASP A 170 6.61 10.51 6.49
C ASP A 170 5.29 9.70 6.39
N CYS A 171 5.35 8.39 6.59
CA CYS A 171 4.21 7.48 6.43
C CYS A 171 3.66 6.97 7.77
N LEU A 172 2.38 6.62 7.78
CA LEU A 172 1.68 5.98 8.88
C LEU A 172 1.18 4.58 8.48
N VAL A 173 1.38 3.59 9.35
CA VAL A 173 0.80 2.26 9.22
C VAL A 173 -0.12 1.99 10.41
N ASN A 174 -1.42 1.80 10.19
CA ASN A 174 -2.40 1.75 11.31
C ASN A 174 -2.47 0.41 12.05
N GLU A 175 -1.76 -0.62 11.60
CA GLU A 175 -1.84 -1.94 12.23
C GLU A 175 -0.44 -2.54 12.31
N TYR A 176 0.04 -3.20 11.24
CA TYR A 176 1.35 -3.83 11.29
C TYR A 176 2.12 -3.73 9.98
N VAL A 177 3.43 -3.92 10.10
CA VAL A 177 4.37 -4.02 8.98
C VAL A 177 5.07 -5.39 9.00
N GLY A 178 5.02 -6.10 7.88
CA GLY A 178 5.70 -7.37 7.68
C GLY A 178 6.71 -7.29 6.55
N VAL A 179 7.98 -7.58 6.84
CA VAL A 179 9.08 -7.57 5.87
C VAL A 179 9.66 -8.98 5.74
N LEU A 180 9.27 -9.69 4.68
CA LEU A 180 9.52 -11.13 4.55
C LEU A 180 10.32 -11.48 3.29
N ASN A 181 10.96 -12.65 3.32
CA ASN A 181 11.60 -13.30 2.17
C ASN A 181 12.51 -12.37 1.36
N LYS A 182 13.67 -11.99 1.90
CA LYS A 182 14.67 -11.14 1.21
C LYS A 182 14.12 -9.78 0.79
N SER A 183 13.15 -9.26 1.54
CA SER A 183 12.62 -7.93 1.32
C SER A 183 13.55 -6.88 1.94
N SER A 184 13.52 -5.67 1.38
CA SER A 184 14.19 -4.50 1.94
C SER A 184 13.18 -3.38 2.15
N LEU A 185 13.11 -2.85 3.36
CA LEU A 185 12.33 -1.67 3.72
C LEU A 185 13.27 -0.57 4.21
N SER A 186 13.32 0.53 3.46
CA SER A 186 13.99 1.77 3.87
C SER A 186 12.96 2.83 4.26
N PHE A 187 13.18 3.57 5.35
CA PHE A 187 12.24 4.63 5.74
C PHE A 187 12.89 5.88 6.36
N SER A 188 12.17 7.00 6.29
CA SER A 188 12.42 8.22 7.06
C SER A 188 11.11 8.76 7.59
N GLY A 189 10.90 8.73 8.90
CA GLY A 189 9.63 9.14 9.50
C GLY A 189 8.55 8.08 9.26
N LEU A 190 8.60 7.00 10.04
CA LEU A 190 7.61 5.93 10.00
C LEU A 190 6.89 5.88 11.36
N ALA A 191 5.57 5.97 11.33
CA ALA A 191 4.72 5.73 12.49
C ALA A 191 3.94 4.44 12.31
N ILE A 192 3.85 3.62 13.36
CA ILE A 192 3.02 2.42 13.41
C ILE A 192 1.99 2.60 14.55
N ASP A 193 0.71 2.57 14.20
CA ASP A 193 -0.43 2.81 15.09
C ASP A 193 -1.26 1.56 15.39
N SER A 194 -0.60 0.56 15.94
CA SER A 194 -1.11 -0.79 16.14
C SER A 194 -2.08 -1.00 17.32
N ARG A 195 -2.81 0.04 17.74
CA ARG A 195 -3.73 -0.05 18.89
C ARG A 195 -4.89 -1.04 18.69
N SER A 196 -5.16 -1.46 17.46
CA SER A 196 -6.23 -2.36 17.06
C SER A 196 -5.80 -3.81 16.83
N THR A 197 -4.49 -4.12 16.84
CA THR A 197 -3.99 -5.47 16.53
C THR A 197 -3.82 -6.32 17.78
N GLU A 198 -4.48 -7.48 17.81
CA GLU A 198 -4.28 -8.51 18.84
C GLU A 198 -3.52 -9.72 18.23
N ASN A 199 -2.49 -10.22 18.92
CA ASN A 199 -1.79 -11.49 18.66
C ASN A 199 -0.77 -11.55 17.50
N ILE A 200 -0.37 -10.43 16.90
CA ILE A 200 0.73 -10.36 15.92
C ILE A 200 1.66 -9.22 16.33
N SER A 201 2.96 -9.37 16.07
CA SER A 201 3.90 -8.27 16.28
C SER A 201 3.56 -7.07 15.39
N ASP A 202 3.65 -5.88 15.95
CA ASP A 202 3.34 -4.61 15.27
C ASP A 202 4.33 -4.36 14.12
N LEU A 203 5.54 -4.90 14.25
CA LEU A 203 6.54 -4.97 13.20
C LEU A 203 7.25 -6.32 13.24
N TYR A 204 7.37 -6.98 12.08
CA TYR A 204 8.18 -8.18 11.95
C TYR A 204 9.06 -8.19 10.69
N VAL A 205 10.27 -8.72 10.83
CA VAL A 205 11.28 -8.79 9.76
C VAL A 205 11.87 -10.20 9.75
N GLU A 206 11.67 -10.95 8.66
CA GLU A 206 12.02 -12.37 8.59
C GLU A 206 12.65 -12.78 7.25
N ASP A 207 13.31 -13.95 7.26
CA ASP A 207 13.84 -14.64 6.07
C ASP A 207 14.86 -13.83 5.25
N GLU A 208 16.01 -13.52 5.85
CA GLU A 208 17.10 -12.76 5.22
C GLU A 208 16.68 -11.35 4.76
N SER A 209 15.71 -10.75 5.46
CA SER A 209 15.20 -9.42 5.13
C SER A 209 15.97 -8.31 5.85
N ASP A 210 15.79 -7.08 5.37
CA ASP A 210 16.49 -5.89 5.86
C ASP A 210 15.52 -4.73 6.06
N LEU A 211 15.46 -4.20 7.27
CA LEU A 211 14.70 -2.99 7.60
C LEU A 211 15.63 -1.94 8.17
N ARG A 212 15.68 -0.77 7.52
CA ARG A 212 16.56 0.33 7.92
C ARG A 212 15.88 1.68 7.80
N GLY A 213 16.17 2.61 8.71
CA GLY A 213 15.65 3.95 8.57
C GLY A 213 15.88 4.87 9.75
N ASN A 214 15.29 6.06 9.65
CA ASN A 214 15.30 7.06 10.72
C ASN A 214 13.89 7.40 11.19
N ASP A 215 13.77 7.80 12.45
CA ASP A 215 12.54 8.35 13.03
C ASP A 215 11.38 7.33 13.06
N LEU A 216 11.61 6.17 13.68
CA LEU A 216 10.56 5.16 13.89
C LEU A 216 9.79 5.47 15.18
N SER A 217 8.46 5.42 15.12
CA SER A 217 7.59 5.61 16.27
C SER A 217 6.45 4.59 16.29
N PHE A 218 6.03 4.24 17.50
CA PHE A 218 4.87 3.41 17.79
C PHE A 218 3.94 4.18 18.73
N THR A 219 2.64 4.14 18.46
CA THR A 219 1.62 4.78 19.31
C THR A 219 1.02 3.81 20.34
N ALA A 220 1.11 2.50 20.09
CA ALA A 220 0.58 1.48 20.98
C ALA A 220 1.30 1.53 22.35
N PRO A 221 0.60 1.24 23.45
CA PRO A 221 1.18 1.35 24.79
C PRO A 221 2.31 0.34 25.05
N ASN A 222 2.20 -0.87 24.47
CA ASN A 222 3.20 -1.94 24.56
C ASN A 222 3.42 -2.53 23.16
N PRO A 223 4.17 -1.86 22.29
CA PRO A 223 4.47 -2.38 20.96
C PRO A 223 5.44 -3.55 21.06
N SER A 224 5.46 -4.38 20.04
CA SER A 224 6.25 -5.58 19.91
C SER A 224 6.90 -5.65 18.53
N ILE A 225 8.16 -6.08 18.51
CA ILE A 225 8.97 -6.18 17.30
C ILE A 225 9.62 -7.56 17.26
N SER A 226 9.42 -8.29 16.17
CA SER A 226 10.02 -9.62 15.96
C SER A 226 10.99 -9.64 14.79
N ILE A 227 12.24 -10.02 15.02
CA ILE A 227 13.30 -10.11 13.99
C ILE A 227 13.88 -11.52 13.96
N THR A 228 13.73 -12.21 12.82
CA THR A 228 14.17 -13.61 12.67
C THR A 228 15.08 -13.75 11.45
N ASN A 229 16.31 -14.25 11.63
CA ASN A 229 17.32 -14.38 10.58
C ASN A 229 17.40 -13.14 9.66
N SER A 230 17.41 -11.94 10.25
CA SER A 230 17.23 -10.68 9.52
C SER A 230 17.95 -9.49 10.15
N ASN A 231 17.96 -8.36 9.44
CA ASN A 231 18.59 -7.12 9.90
C ASN A 231 17.55 -6.03 10.22
N PHE A 232 17.71 -5.41 11.39
CA PHE A 232 16.97 -4.23 11.82
C PHE A 232 17.97 -3.14 12.24
N ASP A 233 17.89 -1.96 11.64
CA ASP A 233 18.72 -0.80 12.02
C ASP A 233 17.91 0.50 11.98
N ASN A 234 17.60 1.05 13.15
CA ASN A 234 16.94 2.34 13.26
C ASN A 234 17.80 3.37 13.98
N VAL A 235 17.85 4.58 13.40
CA VAL A 235 18.44 5.77 14.00
C VAL A 235 17.32 6.72 14.44
N ASN A 236 17.48 7.32 15.62
CA ASN A 236 16.47 8.19 16.22
C ASN A 236 15.12 7.48 16.45
N PHE A 237 15.15 6.38 17.18
CA PHE A 237 13.96 5.67 17.63
C PHE A 237 13.19 6.58 18.60
N LEU A 238 12.00 7.03 18.18
CA LEU A 238 11.24 8.09 18.87
C LEU A 238 10.41 7.57 20.04
N SER A 239 10.02 6.29 20.01
CA SER A 239 9.36 5.63 21.14
C SER A 239 10.39 5.22 22.21
N ASP A 240 9.93 5.02 23.45
CA ASP A 240 10.81 4.52 24.52
C ASP A 240 11.16 3.05 24.23
N ILE A 241 12.42 2.79 23.87
CA ILE A 241 12.94 1.45 23.53
C ILE A 241 12.65 0.43 24.64
N ASN A 242 12.60 0.85 25.90
CA ASN A 242 12.35 -0.04 27.04
C ASN A 242 10.88 -0.46 27.19
N LYS A 243 9.96 0.15 26.44
CA LYS A 243 8.53 -0.21 26.40
C LYS A 243 8.17 -1.08 25.21
N ILE A 244 9.14 -1.40 24.38
CA ILE A 244 8.97 -2.28 23.23
C ILE A 244 9.32 -3.70 23.68
N ASP A 245 8.46 -4.67 23.38
CA ASP A 245 8.75 -6.08 23.52
C ASP A 245 9.53 -6.56 22.29
N TRP A 246 10.83 -6.81 22.46
CA TRP A 246 11.72 -7.23 21.38
C TRP A 246 11.90 -8.75 21.37
N PHE A 247 11.68 -9.38 20.23
CA PHE A 247 11.94 -10.80 20.02
C PHE A 247 12.90 -10.96 18.87
N TYR A 248 14.07 -11.55 19.11
CA TYR A 248 14.99 -11.84 18.02
C TYR A 248 15.87 -13.06 18.29
N ASP A 249 16.37 -13.68 17.22
CA ASP A 249 17.28 -14.83 17.27
C ASP A 249 18.76 -14.43 17.16
N ASP A 250 19.66 -15.39 17.39
CA ASP A 250 21.11 -15.17 17.36
C ASP A 250 21.65 -14.89 15.94
N ASP A 251 20.88 -15.24 14.90
CA ASP A 251 21.23 -15.01 13.50
C ASP A 251 20.82 -13.61 13.02
N SER A 252 20.09 -12.86 13.85
CA SER A 252 19.62 -11.52 13.55
C SER A 252 20.59 -10.44 14.04
N LYS A 253 20.62 -9.32 13.32
CA LYS A 253 21.30 -8.10 13.75
C LYS A 253 20.27 -7.02 14.05
N VAL A 254 20.16 -6.63 15.31
CA VAL A 254 19.16 -5.66 15.78
C VAL A 254 19.84 -4.45 16.43
N LEU A 255 19.65 -3.27 15.84
CA LEU A 255 20.16 -2.01 16.37
C LEU A 255 19.04 -0.96 16.43
N ALA A 256 18.79 -0.42 17.62
CA ALA A 256 17.95 0.74 17.85
C ALA A 256 18.80 1.84 18.49
N ASN A 257 18.93 2.99 17.82
CA ASN A 257 19.85 4.07 18.23
C ASN A 257 21.31 3.59 18.38
N GLY A 258 21.74 2.65 17.53
CA GLY A 258 23.08 2.06 17.57
C GLY A 258 23.35 1.12 18.74
N GLN A 259 22.33 0.78 19.53
CA GLN A 259 22.41 -0.17 20.64
C GLN A 259 21.51 -1.37 20.38
N GLU A 260 21.95 -2.54 20.82
CA GLU A 260 21.11 -3.74 20.81
C GLU A 260 20.09 -3.63 21.96
N PRO A 261 18.78 -3.71 21.66
CA PRO A 261 17.75 -3.65 22.71
C PRO A 261 17.74 -4.93 23.55
N ARG A 262 17.00 -4.94 24.67
CA ARG A 262 16.88 -6.16 25.49
C ARG A 262 15.93 -7.15 24.82
N ASN A 263 16.43 -8.34 24.48
CA ASN A 263 15.62 -9.47 24.01
C ASN A 263 14.67 -9.98 25.10
N SER A 264 13.41 -10.23 24.75
CA SER A 264 12.35 -10.77 25.59
C SER A 264 12.24 -12.30 25.54
N ASN A 265 13.00 -12.97 24.68
CA ASN A 265 13.13 -14.44 24.69
C ASN A 265 13.84 -14.89 26.00
N ILE A 266 13.06 -15.41 26.96
CA ILE A 266 13.53 -16.13 28.16
C ILE A 266 13.28 -17.62 27.98
#